data_AF-A0A2P6PHY2-F1
#
_entry.id   AF-A0A2P6PHY2-F1
#
_cell.length_a   1.000
_cell.length_b   1.000
_cell.length_c   1.000
_cell.angle_alpha   90.00
_cell.angle_beta   90.00
_cell.angle_gamma   90.00
#
_symmetry.space_group_name_H-M   'P 1'
#
loop_
_entity.id
_entity.type
_entity.pdbx_description
1 polymer ?
#
loop_
_entity_poly.entity_id
_entity_poly.type
_entity_poly.pdbx_seq_one_letter_code
_entity_poly.pdbx_strand_id
1 'polypeptide(L)'
;MSAKLFSLEALSSSFKVLSKPKSTSILQHRASKAHATHFKFQKYNSLAYQLGELMSNTTLFFQFEGTLLKSSSLFPYFMLVAFEASGFLRALTLFLLYPFVCLVGGELGLNIMVFICFFGIRKEKMRIGNSVLPKFFLEDVGSEGFDVVMKCGKKVGVSDLPRVMVEGFLKDYVGVDVVVARELKVVGGYCVGLMEEMNTKSLEASQVLGDEKPSNSQTIGICCHNKFLHQQLLSQNCKNVFMVSEAEKRNWKSLPREKYPKPLIFHDGRLAFRPTPIATLAMFMWLPLGFCIYFIRFIVGMFLPHCVCNPILAFTGTITTASVQPSSLSNTSANGEDQRKPRGRLYVCNHRTLLDPLYVQLATDKSLTTVTYSLSKINEIIAPMKTIRLTRDRERDRNQMDKLLSQGDLVVCPEGTTCREPFLLRFSPLFAELTDDIVPVAIDVQADMFYGTTASGFKFLDPIFHFLNPNPVYTIRILEKLQASDTCKFGGKSRFEVANLVQNEIGKALGFKCTSLTRKDKYMILAGNDGSMKESR
;
A
#
# COMPACT_ATOMS: atom_id res chain seq x y z
N MET A 1 8.40 -39.21 -22.14
CA MET A 1 7.37 -39.28 -23.20
C MET A 1 6.80 -37.89 -23.41
N SER A 2 6.69 -37.48 -24.67
CA SER A 2 6.50 -36.11 -25.15
C SER A 2 5.23 -35.42 -24.61
N ALA A 3 5.40 -34.23 -24.05
CA ALA A 3 4.32 -33.32 -23.67
C ALA A 3 3.85 -32.51 -24.88
N LYS A 4 2.57 -32.62 -25.24
CA LYS A 4 1.91 -31.69 -26.17
C LYS A 4 1.43 -30.47 -25.37
N LEU A 5 2.16 -29.36 -25.54
CA LEU A 5 1.70 -28.01 -25.23
C LEU A 5 0.41 -27.73 -26.03
N PHE A 6 -0.70 -27.44 -25.35
CA PHE A 6 -1.85 -26.80 -25.99
C PHE A 6 -1.54 -25.30 -26.15
N SER A 7 -1.55 -24.82 -27.39
CA SER A 7 -1.23 -23.45 -27.76
C SER A 7 -2.32 -22.46 -27.30
N LEU A 8 -1.90 -21.39 -26.64
CA LEU A 8 -2.70 -20.22 -26.27
C LEU A 8 -3.28 -19.42 -27.46
N GLU A 9 -2.97 -19.77 -28.71
CA GLU A 9 -3.44 -19.05 -29.89
C GLU A 9 -4.91 -19.31 -30.24
N ALA A 10 -5.45 -20.47 -29.86
CA ALA A 10 -6.82 -20.89 -30.21
C ALA A 10 -7.93 -20.13 -29.45
N LEU A 11 -7.61 -19.41 -28.37
CA LEU A 11 -8.58 -18.56 -27.64
C LEU A 11 -8.62 -17.11 -28.15
N SER A 12 -7.72 -16.70 -29.05
CA SER A 12 -7.68 -15.34 -29.61
C SER A 12 -8.56 -15.14 -30.86
N SER A 13 -8.97 -16.22 -31.53
CA SER A 13 -9.75 -16.15 -32.77
C SER A 13 -11.26 -15.96 -32.54
N SER A 14 -11.78 -16.30 -31.36
CA SER A 14 -13.22 -16.24 -31.07
C SER A 14 -13.72 -14.84 -30.67
N PHE A 15 -12.84 -13.87 -30.46
CA PHE A 15 -13.19 -12.47 -30.12
C PHE A 15 -12.97 -11.46 -31.25
N LYS A 16 -12.55 -11.89 -32.45
CA LYS A 16 -12.24 -11.00 -33.59
C LYS A 16 -13.40 -10.76 -34.58
N VAL A 17 -14.62 -11.24 -34.30
CA VAL A 17 -15.74 -11.18 -35.27
C VAL A 17 -16.79 -10.08 -34.99
N LEU A 18 -16.66 -9.24 -33.96
CA LEU A 18 -17.58 -8.11 -33.73
C LEU A 18 -16.85 -6.76 -33.58
N SER A 19 -16.14 -6.33 -34.64
CA SER A 19 -15.74 -4.93 -34.79
C SER A 19 -15.50 -4.55 -36.25
N LYS A 20 -16.56 -4.56 -37.07
CA LYS A 20 -16.60 -3.73 -38.28
C LYS A 20 -17.39 -2.45 -37.96
N PRO A 21 -16.79 -1.25 -38.06
CA PRO A 21 -17.55 -0.02 -37.94
C PRO A 21 -18.41 0.14 -39.20
N LYS A 22 -19.73 0.20 -39.03
CA LYS A 22 -20.65 0.67 -40.09
C LYS A 22 -20.36 2.15 -40.32
N SER A 23 -19.97 2.48 -41.55
CA SER A 23 -20.04 3.83 -42.11
C SER A 23 -21.49 4.32 -42.02
N THR A 24 -21.75 5.33 -41.18
CA THR A 24 -22.98 6.11 -41.24
C THR A 24 -22.62 7.54 -41.62
N SER A 25 -23.15 7.92 -42.78
CA SER A 25 -23.06 9.22 -43.44
C SER A 25 -23.41 10.39 -42.52
N ILE A 26 -22.64 11.46 -42.64
CA ILE A 26 -22.84 12.76 -42.02
C ILE A 26 -24.15 13.37 -42.54
N LEU A 27 -25.19 13.37 -41.72
CA LEU A 27 -26.36 14.24 -41.91
C LEU A 27 -26.03 15.59 -41.27
N GLN A 28 -25.71 16.57 -42.12
CA GLN A 28 -25.58 17.98 -41.75
C GLN A 28 -26.95 18.53 -41.34
N HIS A 29 -27.23 18.59 -40.04
CA HIS A 29 -28.25 19.51 -39.53
C HIS A 29 -27.59 20.86 -39.21
N ARG A 30 -27.84 21.83 -40.09
CA ARG A 30 -27.60 23.26 -39.83
C ARG A 30 -28.41 23.68 -38.60
N ALA A 31 -27.72 23.98 -37.50
CA ALA A 31 -28.26 24.78 -36.40
C ALA A 31 -27.55 26.13 -36.39
N SER A 32 -28.36 27.18 -36.28
CA SER A 32 -28.06 28.60 -36.40
C SER A 32 -26.96 29.12 -35.48
N LYS A 33 -26.15 30.03 -36.02
CA LYS A 33 -25.09 30.78 -35.32
C LYS A 33 -25.63 31.53 -34.09
N ALA A 34 -25.07 31.21 -32.93
CA ALA A 34 -24.98 32.10 -31.78
C ALA A 34 -23.52 32.05 -31.27
N HIS A 35 -22.96 33.21 -30.91
CA HIS A 35 -21.54 33.48 -30.65
C HIS A 35 -20.73 32.32 -30.02
N ALA A 36 -19.98 31.59 -30.84
CA ALA A 36 -18.99 30.63 -30.39
C ALA A 36 -17.64 31.35 -30.22
N THR A 37 -17.18 31.52 -28.99
CA THR A 37 -15.77 31.79 -28.71
C THR A 37 -14.97 30.58 -29.21
N HIS A 38 -14.16 30.77 -30.24
CA HIS A 38 -13.31 29.71 -30.80
C HIS A 38 -12.19 29.35 -29.80
N PHE A 39 -12.45 28.37 -28.93
CA PHE A 39 -11.41 27.77 -28.09
C PHE A 39 -10.47 26.91 -28.95
N LYS A 40 -9.16 27.17 -28.87
CA LYS A 40 -8.13 26.37 -29.56
C LYS A 40 -7.65 25.25 -28.64
N PHE A 41 -8.06 24.01 -28.94
CA PHE A 41 -7.47 22.82 -28.32
C PHE A 41 -6.06 22.57 -28.90
N GLN A 42 -5.08 22.41 -28.02
CA GLN A 42 -3.70 22.12 -28.42
C GLN A 42 -3.32 20.67 -28.04
N LYS A 43 -2.45 20.05 -28.84
CA LYS A 43 -1.96 18.69 -28.56
C LYS A 43 -1.01 18.71 -27.36
N TYR A 44 -1.10 17.73 -26.48
CA TYR A 44 -0.22 17.63 -25.31
C TYR A 44 1.29 17.69 -25.64
N ASN A 45 1.72 17.13 -26.78
CA ASN A 45 3.13 17.18 -27.18
C ASN A 45 3.67 18.60 -27.43
N SER A 46 2.81 19.59 -27.74
CA SER A 46 3.25 20.98 -27.84
C SER A 46 3.46 21.63 -26.48
N LEU A 47 2.82 21.13 -25.42
CA LEU A 47 2.99 21.61 -24.05
C LEU A 47 4.38 21.30 -23.51
N ALA A 48 4.91 20.09 -23.77
CA ALA A 48 6.24 19.69 -23.30
C ALA A 48 7.35 20.60 -23.84
N TYR A 49 7.17 21.15 -25.06
CA TYR A 49 8.10 22.11 -25.67
C TYR A 49 7.91 23.54 -25.12
N GLN A 50 6.67 23.96 -24.87
CA GLN A 50 6.36 25.29 -24.33
C GLN A 50 6.70 25.46 -22.84
N LEU A 51 6.78 24.35 -22.07
CA LEU A 51 7.05 24.39 -20.64
C LEU A 51 8.52 24.70 -20.27
N GLY A 52 9.42 24.81 -21.25
CA GLY A 52 10.82 25.22 -21.03
C GLY A 52 10.97 26.68 -20.56
N GLU A 53 9.99 27.54 -20.85
CA GLU A 53 10.05 29.00 -20.55
C GLU A 53 9.16 29.46 -19.38
N LEU A 54 8.23 28.63 -18.88
CA LEU A 54 7.06 29.12 -18.11
C LEU A 54 6.96 28.53 -16.68
N MET A 55 7.94 28.84 -15.81
CA MET A 55 8.29 27.94 -14.69
C MET A 55 7.87 28.37 -13.26
N SER A 56 7.18 29.49 -13.03
CA SER A 56 6.79 29.85 -11.64
C SER A 56 5.43 30.53 -11.48
N ASN A 57 5.01 31.38 -12.42
CA ASN A 57 3.76 32.16 -12.30
C ASN A 57 2.54 31.51 -12.98
N THR A 58 2.64 30.24 -13.36
CA THR A 58 1.59 29.51 -14.09
C THR A 58 0.67 28.78 -13.12
N THR A 59 -0.64 29.01 -13.24
CA THR A 59 -1.65 28.22 -12.55
C THR A 59 -2.14 27.10 -13.46
N LEU A 60 -1.96 25.85 -13.02
CA LEU A 60 -2.36 24.67 -13.74
C LEU A 60 -3.69 24.14 -13.21
N PHE A 61 -4.69 24.05 -14.07
CA PHE A 61 -5.88 23.25 -13.83
C PHE A 61 -5.73 21.94 -14.59
N PHE A 62 -5.80 20.81 -13.90
CA PHE A 62 -5.66 19.51 -14.57
C PHE A 62 -6.71 18.53 -14.09
N GLN A 63 -7.24 17.74 -15.01
CA GLN A 63 -8.07 16.60 -14.68
C GLN A 63 -7.18 15.47 -14.18
N PHE A 64 -7.37 15.02 -12.93
CA PHE A 64 -6.51 14.04 -12.28
C PHE A 64 -6.40 12.74 -13.07
N GLU A 65 -7.53 12.09 -13.34
CA GLU A 65 -7.60 10.78 -13.99
C GLU A 65 -7.09 10.85 -15.43
N GLY A 66 -7.29 12.01 -16.07
CA GLY A 66 -6.89 12.26 -17.44
C GLY A 66 -5.41 12.60 -17.61
N THR A 67 -4.83 13.31 -16.65
CA THR A 67 -3.49 13.90 -16.78
C THR A 67 -2.42 13.06 -16.10
N LEU A 68 -2.73 12.43 -14.96
CA LEU A 68 -1.73 11.71 -14.17
C LEU A 68 -1.79 10.20 -14.35
N LEU A 69 -2.97 9.59 -14.37
CA LEU A 69 -3.11 8.14 -14.41
C LEU A 69 -2.87 7.58 -15.82
N LYS A 70 -2.17 6.46 -15.94
CA LYS A 70 -1.96 5.77 -17.24
C LYS A 70 -3.23 5.07 -17.72
N SER A 71 -3.95 4.42 -16.80
CA SER A 71 -5.20 3.72 -17.10
C SER A 71 -6.39 4.62 -16.86
N SER A 72 -7.33 4.63 -17.80
CA SER A 72 -8.60 5.35 -17.65
C SER A 72 -9.72 4.50 -17.03
N SER A 73 -9.44 3.24 -16.69
CA SER A 73 -10.40 2.44 -15.92
C SER A 73 -10.38 2.84 -14.45
N LEU A 74 -11.54 3.26 -13.94
CA LEU A 74 -11.73 3.59 -12.53
C LEU A 74 -12.00 2.35 -11.65
N PHE A 75 -12.30 1.21 -12.28
CA PHE A 75 -12.65 -0.03 -11.59
C PHE A 75 -11.66 -0.48 -10.52
N PRO A 76 -10.33 -0.46 -10.76
CA PRO A 76 -9.38 -0.92 -9.75
C PRO A 76 -9.49 -0.14 -8.44
N TYR A 77 -9.71 1.18 -8.52
CA TYR A 77 -9.82 2.02 -7.33
C TYR A 77 -11.12 1.80 -6.57
N PHE A 78 -12.24 1.62 -7.28
CA PHE A 78 -13.51 1.24 -6.65
C PHE A 78 -13.48 -0.17 -6.08
N MET A 79 -12.81 -1.12 -6.72
CA MET A 79 -12.65 -2.48 -6.22
C MET A 79 -11.81 -2.51 -4.94
N LEU A 80 -10.74 -1.70 -4.84
CA LEU A 80 -9.98 -1.51 -3.60
C LEU A 80 -10.87 -0.95 -2.48
N VAL A 81 -11.67 0.09 -2.76
CA VAL A 81 -12.61 0.63 -1.76
C VAL A 81 -13.64 -0.43 -1.35
N ALA A 82 -14.23 -1.13 -2.32
CA ALA A 82 -15.23 -2.16 -2.06
C ALA A 82 -14.67 -3.27 -1.16
N PHE A 83 -13.45 -3.73 -1.43
CA PHE A 83 -12.81 -4.81 -0.67
C PHE A 83 -12.41 -4.36 0.74
N GLU A 84 -11.73 -3.22 0.86
CA GLU A 84 -11.14 -2.77 2.13
C GLU A 84 -12.14 -2.03 3.04
N ALA A 85 -13.05 -1.23 2.47
CA ALA A 85 -14.01 -0.41 3.22
C ALA A 85 -15.32 -1.15 3.47
N SER A 86 -15.79 -1.80 2.41
CA SER A 86 -17.17 -2.26 2.27
C SER A 86 -17.28 -3.78 2.51
N GLY A 87 -16.16 -4.49 2.45
CA GLY A 87 -16.05 -5.92 2.70
C GLY A 87 -16.19 -6.79 1.45
N PHE A 88 -15.83 -8.06 1.61
CA PHE A 88 -15.71 -9.04 0.54
C PHE A 88 -16.98 -9.19 -0.32
N LEU A 89 -18.16 -9.24 0.30
CA LEU A 89 -19.42 -9.43 -0.42
C LEU A 89 -19.71 -8.28 -1.40
N ARG A 90 -19.43 -7.03 -0.99
CA ARG A 90 -19.65 -5.86 -1.85
C ARG A 90 -18.61 -5.77 -2.96
N ALA A 91 -17.37 -6.18 -2.71
CA ALA A 91 -16.37 -6.35 -3.76
C ALA A 91 -16.84 -7.36 -4.82
N LEU A 92 -17.40 -8.50 -4.39
CA LEU A 92 -17.99 -9.48 -5.31
C LEU A 92 -19.19 -8.90 -6.08
N THR A 93 -20.11 -8.20 -5.40
CA THR A 93 -21.24 -7.52 -6.06
C THR A 93 -20.78 -6.52 -7.12
N LEU A 94 -19.79 -5.68 -6.79
CA LEU A 94 -19.23 -4.72 -7.74
C LEU A 94 -18.62 -5.43 -8.95
N PHE A 95 -17.88 -6.53 -8.72
CA PHE A 95 -17.27 -7.31 -9.80
C PHE A 95 -18.32 -7.89 -10.75
N LEU A 96 -19.35 -8.53 -10.20
CA LEU A 96 -20.43 -9.15 -10.99
C LEU A 96 -21.27 -8.11 -11.76
N LEU A 97 -21.46 -6.92 -11.18
CA LEU A 97 -22.19 -5.83 -11.83
C LEU A 97 -21.34 -5.00 -12.79
N TYR A 98 -20.01 -5.17 -12.80
CA TYR A 98 -19.12 -4.31 -13.58
C TYR A 98 -19.38 -4.32 -15.10
N PRO A 99 -19.73 -5.45 -15.75
CA PRO A 99 -20.13 -5.44 -17.16
C PRO A 99 -21.31 -4.52 -17.44
N PHE A 100 -22.31 -4.47 -16.55
CA PHE A 100 -23.45 -3.55 -16.66
C PHE A 100 -23.04 -2.09 -16.44
N VAL A 101 -22.12 -1.84 -15.49
CA VAL A 101 -21.53 -0.52 -15.29
C VAL A 101 -20.82 -0.03 -16.55
N CYS A 102 -20.10 -0.92 -17.26
CA CYS A 102 -19.46 -0.61 -18.53
C CYS A 102 -20.48 -0.30 -19.65
N LEU A 103 -21.59 -1.04 -19.71
CA LEU A 103 -22.65 -0.81 -20.70
C LEU A 103 -23.35 0.54 -20.51
N VAL A 104 -23.62 0.91 -19.26
CA VAL A 104 -24.24 2.18 -18.90
C VAL A 104 -23.26 3.34 -19.14
N GLY A 105 -22.01 3.18 -18.68
CA GLY A 105 -20.95 4.16 -18.86
C GLY A 105 -21.21 5.54 -18.24
N GLY A 106 -20.32 6.48 -18.55
CA GLY A 106 -20.47 7.90 -18.21
C GLY A 106 -20.64 8.18 -16.71
N GLU A 107 -21.55 9.11 -16.39
CA GLU A 107 -21.84 9.53 -15.01
C GLU A 107 -22.67 8.50 -14.25
N LEU A 108 -23.64 7.86 -14.90
CA LEU A 108 -24.50 6.87 -14.25
C LEU A 108 -23.71 5.63 -13.81
N GLY A 109 -22.78 5.14 -14.63
CA GLY A 109 -21.88 4.06 -14.25
C GLY A 109 -21.00 4.41 -13.04
N LEU A 110 -20.50 5.65 -12.98
CA LEU A 110 -19.74 6.15 -11.83
C LEU A 110 -20.62 6.23 -10.56
N ASN A 111 -21.85 6.72 -10.68
CA ASN A 111 -22.81 6.76 -9.57
C ASN A 111 -23.15 5.36 -9.04
N ILE A 112 -23.28 4.35 -9.91
CA ILE A 112 -23.49 2.95 -9.51
C ILE A 112 -22.30 2.44 -8.69
N MET A 113 -21.06 2.66 -9.16
CA MET A 113 -19.86 2.25 -8.42
C MET A 113 -19.78 2.94 -7.05
N VAL A 114 -20.07 4.25 -6.99
CA VAL A 114 -20.10 5.00 -5.74
C VAL A 114 -21.15 4.44 -4.78
N PHE A 115 -22.34 4.12 -5.28
CA PHE A 115 -23.41 3.56 -4.46
C PHE A 115 -22.99 2.22 -3.84
N ILE A 116 -22.51 1.27 -4.65
CA ILE A 116 -22.07 -0.05 -4.18
C ILE A 116 -20.95 0.07 -3.15
N CYS A 117 -19.97 0.95 -3.40
CA CYS A 117 -18.82 1.10 -2.52
C CYS A 117 -19.18 1.80 -1.21
N PHE A 118 -19.94 2.89 -1.23
CA PHE A 118 -20.07 3.78 -0.07
C PHE A 118 -21.39 3.66 0.69
N PHE A 119 -22.44 3.03 0.14
CA PHE A 119 -23.73 2.95 0.82
C PHE A 119 -23.63 2.29 2.21
N GLY A 120 -24.08 2.99 3.25
CA GLY A 120 -24.07 2.50 4.63
C GLY A 120 -22.69 2.40 5.28
N ILE A 121 -21.64 3.00 4.70
CA ILE A 121 -20.32 3.06 5.33
C ILE A 121 -20.25 4.24 6.30
N ARG A 122 -19.66 4.02 7.48
CA ARG A 122 -19.39 5.09 8.45
C ARG A 122 -18.33 6.05 7.92
N LYS A 123 -18.53 7.35 8.14
CA LYS A 123 -17.59 8.40 7.71
C LYS A 123 -16.14 8.16 8.16
N GLU A 124 -15.95 7.61 9.35
CA GLU A 124 -14.64 7.29 9.92
C GLU A 124 -13.84 6.25 9.12
N LYS A 125 -14.54 5.28 8.48
CA LYS A 125 -13.90 4.24 7.65
C LYS A 125 -13.45 4.77 6.28
N MET A 126 -13.80 6.00 5.91
CA MET A 126 -13.44 6.59 4.62
C MET A 126 -11.95 6.98 4.52
N ARG A 127 -11.16 6.77 5.58
CA ARG A 127 -9.70 7.01 5.59
C ARG A 127 -8.91 6.14 4.58
N ILE A 128 -9.56 5.17 3.94
CA ILE A 128 -9.00 4.32 2.88
C ILE A 128 -8.45 5.12 1.70
N GLY A 129 -9.05 6.28 1.39
CA GLY A 129 -8.50 7.18 0.37
C GLY A 129 -7.13 7.75 0.71
N ASN A 130 -6.76 7.78 1.99
CA ASN A 130 -5.47 8.27 2.46
C ASN A 130 -4.50 7.13 2.81
N SER A 131 -5.02 5.95 3.19
CA SER A 131 -4.18 4.84 3.65
C SER A 131 -3.93 3.77 2.58
N VAL A 132 -4.86 3.51 1.67
CA VAL A 132 -4.76 2.42 0.67
C VAL A 132 -4.54 2.97 -0.73
N LEU A 133 -5.40 3.88 -1.19
CA LEU A 133 -5.40 4.35 -2.57
C LEU A 133 -4.10 5.04 -3.04
N PRO A 134 -3.35 5.79 -2.21
CA PRO A 134 -2.14 6.47 -2.67
C PRO A 134 -1.09 5.52 -3.27
N LYS A 135 -0.95 4.32 -2.70
CA LYS A 135 -0.04 3.27 -3.21
C LYS A 135 -0.38 2.91 -4.66
N PHE A 136 -1.65 2.64 -4.92
CA PHE A 136 -2.14 2.22 -6.25
C PHE A 136 -2.26 3.37 -7.25
N PHE A 137 -2.45 4.61 -6.78
CA PHE A 137 -2.34 5.78 -7.64
C PHE A 137 -0.90 5.97 -8.08
N LEU A 138 0.07 5.99 -7.16
CA LEU A 138 1.50 6.14 -7.47
C LEU A 138 1.99 5.10 -8.50
N GLU A 139 1.59 3.83 -8.34
CA GLU A 139 1.93 2.75 -9.27
C GLU A 139 1.34 2.95 -10.69
N ASP A 140 0.26 3.72 -10.83
CA ASP A 140 -0.39 4.02 -12.11
C ASP A 140 -0.10 5.43 -12.66
N VAL A 141 0.63 6.27 -11.93
CA VAL A 141 1.00 7.60 -12.43
C VAL A 141 1.97 7.46 -13.59
N GLY A 142 1.69 8.16 -14.69
CA GLY A 142 2.59 8.31 -15.83
C GLY A 142 3.64 9.39 -15.55
N SER A 143 4.90 9.06 -15.80
CA SER A 143 6.03 9.95 -15.54
C SER A 143 5.95 11.26 -16.32
N GLU A 144 5.42 11.20 -17.54
CA GLU A 144 5.27 12.31 -18.47
C GLU A 144 4.24 13.32 -17.97
N GLY A 145 3.05 12.83 -17.61
CA GLY A 145 2.00 13.62 -16.98
C GLY A 145 2.46 14.25 -15.67
N PHE A 146 3.17 13.47 -14.86
CA PHE A 146 3.71 13.91 -13.57
C PHE A 146 4.75 15.02 -13.71
N ASP A 147 5.73 14.87 -14.60
CA ASP A 147 6.80 15.85 -14.82
C ASP A 147 6.21 17.20 -15.29
N VAL A 148 5.12 17.20 -16.07
CA VAL A 148 4.41 18.42 -16.47
C VAL A 148 3.72 19.08 -15.28
N VAL A 149 2.98 18.32 -14.47
CA VAL A 149 2.28 18.85 -13.29
C VAL A 149 3.26 19.44 -12.28
N MET A 150 4.41 18.78 -12.07
CA MET A 150 5.41 19.21 -11.09
C MET A 150 6.19 20.47 -11.49
N LYS A 151 6.20 20.84 -12.78
CA LYS A 151 6.83 22.08 -13.27
C LYS A 151 5.99 23.33 -13.07
N CYS A 152 4.71 23.19 -12.74
CA CYS A 152 3.81 24.31 -12.51
C CYS A 152 3.85 24.76 -11.04
N GLY A 153 3.75 26.08 -10.83
CA GLY A 153 3.74 26.67 -9.49
C GLY A 153 2.47 26.32 -8.71
N LYS A 154 1.34 26.96 -9.07
CA LYS A 154 0.04 26.70 -8.43
C LYS A 154 -0.72 25.61 -9.18
N LYS A 155 -1.23 24.62 -8.45
CA LYS A 155 -1.84 23.40 -8.98
C LYS A 155 -3.27 23.24 -8.46
N VAL A 156 -4.23 23.13 -9.38
CA VAL A 156 -5.63 22.83 -9.10
C VAL A 156 -6.01 21.51 -9.76
N GLY A 157 -6.27 20.50 -8.94
CA GLY A 157 -6.63 19.16 -9.40
C GLY A 157 -8.14 18.99 -9.45
N VAL A 158 -8.69 18.70 -10.63
CA VAL A 158 -10.12 18.43 -10.83
C VAL A 158 -10.32 16.92 -11.00
N SER A 159 -11.30 16.33 -10.34
CA SER A 159 -11.52 14.89 -10.34
C SER A 159 -13.00 14.54 -10.44
N ASP A 160 -13.33 13.52 -11.23
CA ASP A 160 -14.66 12.92 -11.30
C ASP A 160 -14.93 12.01 -10.09
N LEU A 161 -13.88 11.38 -9.58
CA LEU A 161 -13.92 10.53 -8.38
C LEU A 161 -14.39 11.33 -7.15
N PRO A 162 -15.05 10.65 -6.18
CA PRO A 162 -15.35 11.25 -4.88
C PRO A 162 -14.12 11.86 -4.23
N ARG A 163 -14.26 13.06 -3.65
CA ARG A 163 -13.15 13.80 -3.03
C ARG A 163 -12.38 12.96 -2.01
N VAL A 164 -13.11 12.19 -1.22
CA VAL A 164 -12.51 11.32 -0.19
C VAL A 164 -11.55 10.26 -0.75
N MET A 165 -11.67 9.89 -2.02
CA MET A 165 -10.77 8.92 -2.65
C MET A 165 -9.46 9.56 -3.11
N VAL A 166 -9.46 10.84 -3.48
CA VAL A 166 -8.35 11.46 -4.22
C VAL A 166 -7.64 12.58 -3.46
N GLU A 167 -8.32 13.24 -2.52
CA GLU A 167 -7.79 14.45 -1.87
C GLU A 167 -6.47 14.19 -1.14
N GLY A 168 -6.39 13.11 -0.35
CA GLY A 168 -5.17 12.77 0.37
C GLY A 168 -4.00 12.53 -0.56
N PHE A 169 -4.21 11.80 -1.66
CA PHE A 169 -3.17 11.57 -2.66
C PHE A 169 -2.72 12.87 -3.35
N LEU A 170 -3.68 13.67 -3.83
CA LEU A 170 -3.38 14.90 -4.56
C LEU A 170 -2.66 15.93 -3.69
N LYS A 171 -3.04 16.06 -2.41
CA LYS A 171 -2.37 16.98 -1.48
C LYS A 171 -1.02 16.45 -1.02
N ASP A 172 -0.95 15.21 -0.54
CA ASP A 172 0.26 14.69 0.12
C ASP A 172 1.38 14.28 -0.84
N TYR A 173 1.03 13.80 -2.04
CA TYR A 173 2.00 13.24 -2.98
C TYR A 173 2.20 14.09 -4.23
N VAL A 174 1.18 14.82 -4.69
CA VAL A 174 1.29 15.70 -5.87
C VAL A 174 1.49 17.17 -5.46
N GLY A 175 1.15 17.53 -4.21
CA GLY A 175 1.24 18.90 -3.71
C GLY A 175 0.26 19.83 -4.41
N VAL A 176 -0.98 19.38 -4.63
CA VAL A 176 -2.07 20.19 -5.20
C VAL A 176 -2.60 21.16 -4.15
N ASP A 177 -2.71 22.44 -4.49
CA ASP A 177 -3.19 23.48 -3.59
C ASP A 177 -4.71 23.37 -3.36
N VAL A 178 -5.46 23.14 -4.44
CA VAL A 178 -6.92 23.04 -4.39
C VAL A 178 -7.39 21.80 -5.14
N VAL A 179 -8.17 20.97 -4.46
CA VAL A 179 -8.80 19.77 -5.04
C VAL A 179 -10.28 20.05 -5.27
N VAL A 180 -10.70 19.96 -6.52
CA VAL A 180 -12.08 20.12 -6.96
C VAL A 180 -12.64 18.74 -7.30
N ALA A 181 -13.43 18.18 -6.40
CA ALA A 181 -14.04 16.85 -6.53
C ALA A 181 -15.39 16.81 -5.83
N ARG A 182 -16.25 15.84 -6.18
CA ARG A 182 -17.60 15.74 -5.59
C ARG A 182 -17.56 15.14 -4.19
N GLU A 183 -18.31 15.74 -3.28
CA GLU A 183 -18.49 15.22 -1.93
C GLU A 183 -19.53 14.09 -1.90
N LEU A 184 -19.41 13.20 -0.91
CA LEU A 184 -20.41 12.17 -0.66
C LEU A 184 -21.45 12.68 0.34
N LYS A 185 -22.72 12.44 0.06
CA LYS A 185 -23.82 12.75 0.98
C LYS A 185 -23.73 11.86 2.22
N VAL A 186 -23.72 12.49 3.40
CA VAL A 186 -23.65 11.82 4.71
C VAL A 186 -24.87 12.18 5.54
N VAL A 187 -25.56 11.17 6.07
CA VAL A 187 -26.71 11.33 6.98
C VAL A 187 -26.45 10.48 8.22
N GLY A 188 -26.56 11.08 9.41
CA GLY A 188 -26.35 10.37 10.68
C GLY A 188 -24.96 9.73 10.82
N GLY A 189 -23.94 10.27 10.16
CA GLY A 189 -22.57 9.70 10.16
C GLY A 189 -22.34 8.55 9.16
N TYR A 190 -23.34 8.18 8.38
CA TYR A 190 -23.26 7.14 7.34
C TYR A 190 -23.37 7.74 5.94
N CYS A 191 -22.58 7.22 5.00
CA CYS A 191 -22.65 7.58 3.60
C CYS A 191 -23.91 7.01 2.94
N VAL A 192 -24.63 7.85 2.20
CA VAL A 192 -25.85 7.47 1.47
C VAL A 192 -25.53 6.85 0.10
N GLY A 193 -24.25 6.81 -0.30
CA GLY A 193 -23.83 6.27 -1.60
C GLY A 193 -24.17 7.17 -2.79
N LEU A 194 -24.49 8.43 -2.54
CA LEU A 194 -24.78 9.44 -3.56
C LEU A 194 -23.79 10.59 -3.44
N MET A 195 -23.39 11.15 -4.58
CA MET A 195 -22.56 12.35 -4.63
C MET A 195 -23.42 13.62 -4.61
N GLU A 196 -22.85 14.69 -4.09
CA GLU A 196 -23.39 16.04 -4.24
C GLU A 196 -23.21 16.52 -5.69
N GLU A 197 -24.09 17.43 -6.11
CA GLU A 197 -23.94 18.09 -7.40
C GLU A 197 -22.69 18.98 -7.38
N MET A 198 -22.00 19.02 -8.52
CA MET A 198 -20.80 19.84 -8.63
C MET A 198 -21.21 21.31 -8.74
N ASN A 199 -21.06 22.07 -7.66
CA ASN A 199 -21.37 23.50 -7.64
C ASN A 199 -20.35 24.29 -8.47
N THR A 200 -20.60 24.41 -9.77
CA THR A 200 -19.78 25.17 -10.73
C THR A 200 -19.78 26.69 -10.46
N LYS A 201 -20.74 27.20 -9.69
CA LYS A 201 -20.89 28.64 -9.38
C LYS A 201 -19.99 29.14 -8.24
N SER A 202 -19.54 28.26 -7.34
CA SER A 202 -18.57 28.59 -6.27
C SER A 202 -17.12 28.36 -6.71
N LEU A 203 -16.90 28.10 -8.01
CA LEU A 203 -15.62 27.75 -8.64
C LEU A 203 -15.05 28.90 -9.49
N GLU A 204 -15.54 30.13 -9.28
CA GLU A 204 -14.92 31.30 -9.88
C GLU A 204 -13.48 31.41 -9.39
N ALA A 205 -12.55 31.54 -10.34
CA ALA A 205 -11.13 31.64 -10.06
C ALA A 205 -10.77 32.71 -9.01
N SER A 206 -11.62 33.74 -8.82
CA SER A 206 -11.52 34.77 -7.78
C SER A 206 -11.60 34.22 -6.35
N GLN A 207 -12.53 33.31 -6.06
CA GLN A 207 -12.71 32.76 -4.70
C GLN A 207 -11.69 31.67 -4.36
N VAL A 208 -11.18 30.98 -5.38
CA VAL A 208 -10.22 29.88 -5.21
C VAL A 208 -8.76 30.34 -5.27
N LEU A 209 -8.45 31.41 -6.02
CA LEU A 209 -7.08 31.94 -6.08
C LEU A 209 -6.76 32.96 -4.97
N GLY A 210 -7.76 33.56 -4.31
CA GLY A 210 -7.57 34.76 -3.49
C GLY A 210 -7.38 36.00 -4.39
N ASP A 211 -7.68 37.19 -3.87
CA ASP A 211 -7.67 38.48 -4.61
C ASP A 211 -6.31 38.90 -5.21
N GLU A 212 -5.27 38.10 -5.07
CA GLU A 212 -3.96 38.33 -5.67
C GLU A 212 -3.81 37.57 -6.98
N LYS A 213 -4.47 38.04 -8.05
CA LYS A 213 -4.03 37.70 -9.41
C LYS A 213 -2.88 38.65 -9.78
N PRO A 214 -1.61 38.22 -9.79
CA PRO A 214 -0.58 39.01 -10.44
C PRO A 214 -0.94 39.12 -11.92
N SER A 215 -0.86 40.33 -12.48
CA SER A 215 -1.34 40.71 -13.82
C SER A 215 -0.75 39.88 -14.98
N ASN A 216 0.24 39.02 -14.72
CA ASN A 216 0.91 38.13 -15.67
C ASN A 216 0.73 36.62 -15.41
N SER A 217 -0.21 36.19 -14.56
CA SER A 217 -0.45 34.75 -14.34
C SER A 217 -1.15 34.09 -15.54
N GLN A 218 -0.47 33.11 -16.16
CA GLN A 218 -1.05 32.31 -17.23
C GLN A 218 -1.78 31.11 -16.64
N THR A 219 -3.01 30.86 -17.09
CA THR A 219 -3.82 29.72 -16.66
C THR A 219 -3.90 28.69 -17.77
N ILE A 220 -3.42 27.48 -17.49
CA ILE A 220 -3.36 26.35 -18.42
C ILE A 220 -4.29 25.24 -17.92
N GLY A 221 -5.07 24.68 -18.83
CA GLY A 221 -5.92 23.50 -18.59
C GLY A 221 -5.32 22.25 -19.22
N ILE A 222 -5.33 21.11 -18.53
CA ILE A 222 -5.02 19.80 -19.12
C ILE A 222 -6.19 18.84 -18.85
N CYS A 223 -6.68 18.18 -19.89
CA CYS A 223 -7.75 17.19 -19.76
C CYS A 223 -7.55 15.98 -20.68
N CYS A 224 -8.23 14.89 -20.33
CA CYS A 224 -8.36 13.73 -21.17
C CYS A 224 -9.87 13.47 -21.31
N HIS A 225 -10.40 13.60 -22.53
CA HIS A 225 -11.80 13.41 -22.91
C HIS A 225 -12.74 14.64 -22.87
N ASN A 226 -13.68 14.67 -23.81
CA ASN A 226 -14.75 15.68 -23.96
C ASN A 226 -15.90 15.46 -22.96
N LYS A 227 -15.63 15.46 -21.65
CA LYS A 227 -16.72 15.58 -20.68
C LYS A 227 -17.08 17.06 -20.53
N PHE A 228 -18.33 17.39 -20.89
CA PHE A 228 -18.86 18.75 -20.94
C PHE A 228 -18.59 19.58 -19.67
N LEU A 229 -18.71 18.97 -18.49
CA LEU A 229 -18.51 19.65 -17.20
C LEU A 229 -17.05 20.09 -16.96
N HIS A 230 -16.08 19.22 -17.26
CA HIS A 230 -14.65 19.57 -17.16
C HIS A 230 -14.26 20.58 -18.23
N GLN A 231 -14.79 20.43 -19.44
CA GLN A 231 -14.58 21.40 -20.51
C GLN A 231 -15.13 22.77 -20.11
N GLN A 232 -16.30 22.85 -19.46
CA GLN A 232 -16.88 24.10 -19.01
C GLN A 232 -16.03 24.75 -17.90
N LEU A 233 -15.60 23.99 -16.88
CA LEU A 233 -14.73 24.51 -15.81
C LEU A 233 -13.36 24.96 -16.33
N LEU A 234 -12.74 24.17 -17.22
CA LEU A 234 -11.45 24.49 -17.82
C LEU A 234 -11.57 25.63 -18.84
N SER A 235 -12.64 25.72 -19.62
CA SER A 235 -12.85 26.80 -20.60
C SER A 235 -13.24 28.13 -19.96
N GLN A 236 -13.91 28.12 -18.81
CA GLN A 236 -14.22 29.34 -18.05
C GLN A 236 -12.96 29.90 -17.36
N ASN A 237 -12.05 29.03 -16.90
CA ASN A 237 -10.93 29.45 -16.06
C ASN A 237 -9.56 29.48 -16.78
N CYS A 238 -9.39 28.80 -17.92
CA CYS A 238 -8.09 28.67 -18.60
C CYS A 238 -8.05 29.38 -19.96
N LYS A 239 -6.89 29.99 -20.28
CA LYS A 239 -6.65 30.61 -21.60
C LYS A 239 -6.33 29.56 -22.67
N ASN A 240 -5.58 28.51 -22.31
CA ASN A 240 -5.18 27.42 -23.21
C ASN A 240 -5.53 26.07 -22.57
N VAL A 241 -6.16 25.17 -23.33
CA VAL A 241 -6.49 23.81 -22.88
C VAL A 241 -5.77 22.79 -23.76
N PHE A 242 -4.98 21.92 -23.13
CA PHE A 242 -4.25 20.84 -23.76
C PHE A 242 -4.98 19.53 -23.54
N MET A 243 -5.12 18.76 -24.63
CA MET A 243 -5.79 17.47 -24.58
C MET A 243 -4.77 16.34 -24.67
N VAL A 244 -4.87 15.40 -23.73
CA VAL A 244 -4.11 14.14 -23.71
C VAL A 244 -5.01 13.05 -24.27
N SER A 245 -4.49 12.24 -25.20
CA SER A 245 -5.22 11.08 -25.71
C SER A 245 -4.96 9.82 -24.88
N GLU A 246 -5.93 8.91 -24.86
CA GLU A 246 -5.81 7.59 -24.22
C GLU A 246 -4.65 6.76 -24.78
N ALA A 247 -4.37 6.89 -26.07
CA ALA A 247 -3.26 6.18 -26.72
C ALA A 247 -1.90 6.69 -26.21
N GLU A 248 -1.76 8.00 -25.99
CA GLU A 248 -0.54 8.57 -25.41
C GLU A 248 -0.33 8.07 -23.97
N LYS A 249 -1.39 8.08 -23.14
CA LYS A 249 -1.32 7.65 -21.73
C LYS A 249 -0.87 6.19 -21.56
N ARG A 250 -1.32 5.30 -22.46
CA ARG A 250 -0.93 3.88 -22.43
C ARG A 250 0.55 3.66 -22.69
N ASN A 251 1.19 4.56 -23.44
CA ASN A 251 2.60 4.47 -23.78
C ASN A 251 3.51 5.13 -22.74
N TRP A 252 2.94 5.82 -21.73
CA TRP A 252 3.71 6.46 -20.68
C TRP A 252 4.45 5.47 -19.78
N LYS A 253 5.63 5.87 -19.32
CA LYS A 253 6.37 5.11 -18.33
C LYS A 253 5.73 5.28 -16.96
N SER A 254 5.68 4.21 -16.18
CA SER A 254 5.23 4.31 -14.79
C SER A 254 6.21 5.16 -13.98
N LEU A 255 5.69 5.96 -13.06
CA LEU A 255 6.50 6.84 -12.22
C LEU A 255 7.46 5.99 -11.35
N PRO A 256 8.79 6.17 -11.48
CA PRO A 256 9.74 5.47 -10.64
C PRO A 256 9.63 5.95 -9.18
N ARG A 257 9.84 5.02 -8.22
CA ARG A 257 9.69 5.29 -6.78
C ARG A 257 10.61 6.40 -6.27
N GLU A 258 11.76 6.58 -6.92
CA GLU A 258 12.76 7.61 -6.61
C GLU A 258 12.26 9.03 -6.92
N LYS A 259 11.30 9.17 -7.85
CA LYS A 259 10.69 10.46 -8.22
C LYS A 259 9.50 10.83 -7.32
N TYR A 260 9.09 9.98 -6.38
CA TYR A 260 7.96 10.30 -5.51
C TYR A 260 8.31 11.47 -4.59
N PRO A 261 7.54 12.58 -4.59
CA PRO A 261 7.85 13.75 -3.75
C PRO A 261 7.87 13.42 -2.26
N LYS A 262 6.97 12.51 -1.86
CA LYS A 262 6.89 11.93 -0.52
C LYS A 262 7.11 10.42 -0.65
N PRO A 263 8.09 9.83 0.06
CA PRO A 263 8.33 8.40 0.00
C PRO A 263 7.13 7.63 0.56
N LEU A 264 6.69 6.61 -0.18
CA LEU A 264 5.61 5.72 0.24
C LEU A 264 6.16 4.72 1.27
N ILE A 265 6.18 5.12 2.54
CA ILE A 265 6.64 4.28 3.65
C ILE A 265 5.47 3.53 4.28
N PHE A 266 4.33 4.20 4.41
CA PHE A 266 3.14 3.66 5.05
C PHE A 266 1.97 3.62 4.08
N HIS A 267 1.42 2.42 3.93
CA HIS A 267 0.10 2.20 3.37
C HIS A 267 -0.56 1.01 4.09
N ASP A 268 -1.88 0.91 3.98
CA ASP A 268 -2.69 -0.16 4.54
C ASP A 268 -3.39 -0.95 3.42
N GLY A 269 -4.23 -1.90 3.81
CA GLY A 269 -5.01 -2.75 2.92
C GLY A 269 -4.50 -4.19 2.88
N ARG A 270 -5.39 -5.10 2.51
CA ARG A 270 -5.15 -6.52 2.31
C ARG A 270 -4.77 -6.86 0.88
N LEU A 271 -5.22 -6.14 -0.13
CA LEU A 271 -4.84 -6.44 -1.51
C LEU A 271 -3.41 -5.99 -1.81
N ALA A 272 -2.58 -6.91 -2.34
CA ALA A 272 -1.19 -6.63 -2.70
C ALA A 272 -1.03 -6.15 -4.16
N PHE A 273 -1.97 -6.51 -5.02
CA PHE A 273 -1.98 -6.19 -6.45
C PHE A 273 -3.05 -5.14 -6.78
N ARG A 274 -2.88 -4.47 -7.94
CA ARG A 274 -3.90 -3.58 -8.49
C ARG A 274 -5.04 -4.42 -9.10
N PRO A 275 -6.29 -4.31 -8.61
CA PRO A 275 -7.38 -5.19 -9.03
C PRO A 275 -7.97 -4.76 -10.38
N THR A 276 -7.28 -5.07 -11.47
CA THR A 276 -7.87 -5.02 -12.83
C THR A 276 -8.98 -6.08 -12.95
N PRO A 277 -9.96 -5.94 -13.86
CA PRO A 277 -11.04 -6.93 -13.97
C PRO A 277 -10.55 -8.38 -14.11
N ILE A 278 -9.47 -8.61 -14.87
CA ILE A 278 -8.87 -9.93 -15.05
C ILE A 278 -8.17 -10.40 -13.77
N ALA A 279 -7.41 -9.53 -13.10
CA ALA A 279 -6.74 -9.89 -11.86
C ALA A 279 -7.75 -10.15 -10.72
N THR A 280 -8.85 -9.39 -10.69
CA THR A 280 -9.96 -9.62 -9.77
C THR A 280 -10.66 -10.94 -10.03
N LEU A 281 -10.90 -11.30 -11.30
CA LEU A 281 -11.43 -12.62 -11.66
C LEU A 281 -10.50 -13.73 -11.15
N ALA A 282 -9.20 -13.61 -11.41
CA ALA A 282 -8.20 -14.57 -10.96
C ALA A 282 -8.20 -14.72 -9.43
N MET A 283 -8.29 -13.61 -8.70
CA MET A 283 -8.42 -13.61 -7.24
C MET A 283 -9.69 -14.36 -6.79
N PHE A 284 -10.86 -14.05 -7.35
CA PHE A 284 -12.11 -14.72 -6.96
C PHE A 284 -12.13 -16.20 -7.32
N MET A 285 -11.54 -16.60 -8.44
CA MET A 285 -11.37 -18.00 -8.82
C MET A 285 -10.39 -18.73 -7.90
N TRP A 286 -9.35 -18.04 -7.44
CA TRP A 286 -8.37 -18.61 -6.52
C TRP A 286 -8.95 -18.85 -5.13
N LEU A 287 -9.79 -17.95 -4.62
CA LEU A 287 -10.22 -17.97 -3.22
C LEU A 287 -10.76 -19.31 -2.71
N PRO A 288 -11.66 -20.04 -3.41
CA PRO A 288 -12.11 -21.36 -2.95
C PRO A 288 -10.95 -22.34 -2.73
N LEU A 289 -10.03 -22.43 -3.69
CA LEU A 289 -8.84 -23.28 -3.58
C LEU A 289 -7.87 -22.75 -2.51
N GLY A 290 -7.67 -21.43 -2.47
CA GLY A 290 -6.83 -20.76 -1.49
C GLY A 290 -7.29 -21.03 -0.06
N PHE A 291 -8.60 -21.04 0.20
CA PHE A 291 -9.13 -21.40 1.52
C PHE A 291 -8.80 -22.84 1.91
N CYS A 292 -8.93 -23.81 0.99
CA CYS A 292 -8.51 -25.19 1.25
C CYS A 292 -7.00 -25.29 1.55
N ILE A 293 -6.18 -24.62 0.75
CA ILE A 293 -4.71 -24.57 0.94
C ILE A 293 -4.36 -23.91 2.28
N TYR A 294 -5.06 -22.84 2.65
CA TYR A 294 -4.89 -22.18 3.94
C TYR A 294 -5.07 -23.17 5.11
N PHE A 295 -6.15 -23.95 5.11
CA PHE A 295 -6.40 -24.92 6.19
C PHE A 295 -5.29 -25.97 6.26
N ILE A 296 -4.83 -26.48 5.12
CA ILE A 296 -3.70 -27.42 5.06
C ILE A 296 -2.46 -26.78 5.67
N ARG A 297 -2.06 -25.59 5.21
CA ARG A 297 -0.88 -24.86 5.70
C ARG A 297 -0.98 -24.57 7.20
N PHE A 298 -2.16 -24.17 7.67
CA PHE A 298 -2.42 -23.85 9.06
C PHE A 298 -2.29 -25.09 9.95
N ILE A 299 -2.95 -26.20 9.60
CA ILE A 299 -2.88 -27.45 10.37
C ILE A 299 -1.44 -27.99 10.39
N VAL A 300 -0.77 -27.98 9.24
CA VAL A 300 0.62 -28.43 9.09
C VAL A 300 1.55 -27.60 9.98
N GLY A 301 1.45 -26.26 9.94
CA GLY A 301 2.25 -25.37 10.75
C GLY A 301 1.98 -25.45 12.25
N MET A 302 0.77 -25.85 12.65
CA MET A 302 0.37 -25.96 14.05
C MET A 302 0.76 -27.28 14.72
N PHE A 303 0.66 -28.39 13.99
CA PHE A 303 0.70 -29.73 14.61
C PHE A 303 1.90 -30.58 14.19
N LEU A 304 2.60 -30.24 13.11
CA LEU A 304 3.70 -31.08 12.60
C LEU A 304 5.08 -30.54 13.01
N PRO A 305 6.03 -31.42 13.36
CA PRO A 305 7.43 -31.04 13.54
C PRO A 305 8.03 -30.41 12.28
N HIS A 306 9.06 -29.58 12.46
CA HIS A 306 9.67 -28.78 11.37
C HIS A 306 10.17 -29.63 10.19
N CYS A 307 10.71 -30.83 10.44
CA CYS A 307 11.21 -31.73 9.39
C CYS A 307 10.12 -32.22 8.41
N VAL A 308 8.87 -32.35 8.86
CA VAL A 308 7.73 -32.77 8.03
C VAL A 308 6.93 -31.56 7.54
N CYS A 309 6.85 -30.51 8.36
CA CYS A 309 6.14 -29.28 8.04
C CYS A 309 6.69 -28.61 6.77
N ASN A 310 8.02 -28.44 6.69
CA ASN A 310 8.69 -27.73 5.59
C ASN A 310 8.38 -28.31 4.19
N PRO A 311 8.54 -29.62 3.91
CA PRO A 311 8.24 -30.16 2.59
C PRO A 311 6.76 -30.05 2.22
N ILE A 312 5.84 -30.18 3.19
CA ILE A 312 4.40 -30.03 2.93
C ILE A 312 4.06 -28.57 2.61
N LEU A 313 4.58 -27.63 3.39
CA LEU A 313 4.40 -26.21 3.12
C LEU A 313 4.95 -25.84 1.73
N ALA A 314 6.14 -26.33 1.39
CA ALA A 314 6.73 -26.17 0.06
C ALA A 314 5.84 -26.76 -1.06
N PHE A 315 5.30 -27.98 -0.86
CA PHE A 315 4.38 -28.61 -1.81
C PHE A 315 3.10 -27.80 -2.02
N THR A 316 2.61 -27.13 -0.97
CA THR A 316 1.44 -26.24 -1.09
C THR A 316 1.77 -24.89 -1.72
N GLY A 317 3.03 -24.59 -2.05
CA GLY A 317 3.46 -23.36 -2.74
C GLY A 317 4.18 -22.33 -1.86
N THR A 318 4.39 -22.57 -0.56
CA THR A 318 5.16 -21.62 0.26
C THR A 318 6.64 -21.70 -0.09
N ILE A 319 7.31 -20.57 -0.23
CA ILE A 319 8.75 -20.53 -0.51
C ILE A 319 9.44 -19.97 0.72
N THR A 320 10.31 -20.75 1.36
CA THR A 320 11.09 -20.29 2.51
C THR A 320 12.58 -20.49 2.22
N THR A 321 13.32 -19.40 2.24
CA THR A 321 14.78 -19.41 2.09
C THR A 321 15.41 -18.91 3.38
N ALA A 322 16.19 -19.76 4.03
CA ALA A 322 16.96 -19.41 5.21
C ALA A 322 18.45 -19.44 4.87
N SER A 323 19.16 -18.37 5.22
CA SER A 323 20.62 -18.32 5.19
C SER A 323 21.12 -18.05 6.60
N VAL A 324 22.06 -18.87 7.07
CA VAL A 324 22.59 -18.80 8.43
C VAL A 324 24.10 -18.64 8.36
N GLN A 325 24.61 -17.54 8.89
CA GLN A 325 26.06 -17.32 9.02
C GLN A 325 26.66 -18.37 9.98
N PRO A 326 27.74 -19.08 9.62
CA PRO A 326 28.29 -20.17 10.44
C PRO A 326 28.62 -19.78 11.89
N SER A 327 29.13 -18.57 12.12
CA SER A 327 29.44 -18.02 13.45
C SER A 327 28.22 -17.70 14.30
N SER A 328 27.02 -17.61 13.70
CA SER A 328 25.77 -17.30 14.40
C SER A 328 25.17 -18.50 15.15
N LEU A 329 25.57 -19.72 14.79
CA LEU A 329 25.12 -20.98 15.42
C LEU A 329 26.13 -21.55 16.42
N SER A 330 27.40 -21.13 16.36
CA SER A 330 28.41 -21.64 17.29
C SER A 330 28.03 -21.26 18.72
N ASN A 331 27.80 -22.28 19.54
CA ASN A 331 27.97 -22.18 20.97
C ASN A 331 29.48 -22.03 21.17
N THR A 332 29.99 -20.80 21.24
CA THR A 332 31.30 -20.60 21.88
C THR A 332 31.10 -20.97 23.35
N SER A 333 31.25 -22.26 23.64
CA SER A 333 31.68 -22.74 24.92
C SER A 333 33.03 -22.09 25.19
N ALA A 334 32.99 -20.89 25.77
CA ALA A 334 34.19 -20.28 26.30
C ALA A 334 34.67 -21.21 27.42
N ASN A 335 35.75 -21.93 27.14
CA ASN A 335 36.63 -22.43 28.18
C ASN A 335 37.04 -21.21 29.02
N GLY A 336 36.58 -21.18 30.27
CA GLY A 336 36.85 -20.09 31.19
C GLY A 336 35.81 -20.08 32.32
N GLU A 337 36.29 -20.46 33.50
CA GLU A 337 35.58 -20.53 34.78
C GLU A 337 34.66 -19.32 35.04
N ASP A 338 33.35 -19.51 34.90
CA ASP A 338 32.38 -18.82 35.76
C ASP A 338 31.03 -19.58 35.77
N GLN A 339 30.64 -20.10 36.93
CA GLN A 339 29.47 -20.98 37.13
C GLN A 339 28.12 -20.24 37.09
N ARG A 340 27.91 -19.35 36.11
CA ARG A 340 26.61 -18.73 35.87
C ARG A 340 25.88 -19.49 34.78
N LYS A 341 24.64 -19.90 35.04
CA LYS A 341 23.77 -20.53 34.03
C LYS A 341 23.84 -19.70 32.73
N PRO A 342 24.11 -20.33 31.58
CA PRO A 342 24.24 -19.60 30.33
C PRO A 342 22.93 -18.86 30.06
N ARG A 343 23.00 -17.53 29.98
CA ARG A 343 21.88 -16.67 29.64
C ARG A 343 21.52 -16.91 28.17
N GLY A 344 20.23 -16.94 27.86
CA GLY A 344 19.74 -17.16 26.50
C GLY A 344 20.18 -16.08 25.53
N ARG A 345 20.26 -16.47 24.25
CA ARG A 345 20.59 -15.60 23.12
C ARG A 345 19.37 -14.80 22.69
N LEU A 346 19.59 -13.55 22.27
CA LEU A 346 18.54 -12.64 21.82
C LEU A 346 18.59 -12.45 20.30
N TYR A 347 17.61 -13.00 19.60
CA TYR A 347 17.41 -12.78 18.17
C TYR A 347 16.60 -11.50 17.96
N VAL A 348 17.17 -10.55 17.23
CA VAL A 348 16.56 -9.24 16.98
C VAL A 348 16.25 -9.13 15.51
N CYS A 349 14.96 -9.05 15.15
CA CYS A 349 14.53 -9.04 13.76
C CYS A 349 13.70 -7.82 13.38
N ASN A 350 13.76 -7.41 12.12
CA ASN A 350 12.77 -6.47 11.58
C ASN A 350 11.39 -7.14 11.51
N HIS A 351 10.33 -6.35 11.32
CA HIS A 351 8.95 -6.83 11.42
C HIS A 351 8.18 -6.66 10.10
N ARG A 352 7.93 -7.75 9.37
CA ARG A 352 7.14 -7.79 8.13
C ARG A 352 5.74 -8.33 8.37
N THR A 353 5.61 -9.41 9.11
CA THR A 353 4.32 -10.04 9.41
C THR A 353 4.23 -10.53 10.84
N LEU A 354 3.03 -10.90 11.29
CA LEU A 354 2.89 -11.56 12.59
C LEU A 354 3.69 -12.87 12.70
N LEU A 355 4.01 -13.51 11.57
CA LEU A 355 4.67 -14.81 11.53
C LEU A 355 6.20 -14.71 11.64
N ASP A 356 6.80 -13.50 11.63
CA ASP A 356 8.26 -13.34 11.64
C ASP A 356 8.93 -14.19 12.72
N PRO A 357 8.48 -14.16 13.99
CA PRO A 357 9.12 -14.95 15.04
C PRO A 357 9.04 -16.47 14.82
N LEU A 358 7.96 -16.95 14.19
CA LEU A 358 7.80 -18.37 13.85
C LEU A 358 8.79 -18.80 12.78
N TYR A 359 9.00 -17.94 11.77
CA TYR A 359 9.99 -18.19 10.73
C TYR A 359 11.43 -18.12 11.26
N VAL A 360 11.73 -17.25 12.24
CA VAL A 360 13.02 -17.28 12.94
C VAL A 360 13.22 -18.59 13.70
N GLN A 361 12.17 -19.11 14.35
CA GLN A 361 12.21 -20.42 15.01
C GLN A 361 12.50 -21.54 13.99
N LEU A 362 11.79 -21.54 12.86
CA LEU A 362 11.98 -22.50 11.78
C LEU A 362 13.40 -22.47 11.20
N ALA A 363 13.98 -21.28 11.05
CA ALA A 363 15.33 -21.11 10.49
C ALA A 363 16.46 -21.46 11.47
N THR A 364 16.20 -21.39 12.78
CA THR A 364 17.20 -21.71 13.82
C THR A 364 17.12 -23.15 14.29
N ASP A 365 16.01 -23.85 14.03
CA ASP A 365 15.69 -25.19 14.57
C ASP A 365 15.84 -25.26 16.11
N LYS A 366 15.55 -24.15 16.79
CA LYS A 366 15.60 -24.00 18.25
C LYS A 366 14.22 -23.66 18.78
N SER A 367 13.90 -24.11 19.99
CA SER A 367 12.71 -23.64 20.69
C SER A 367 12.91 -22.19 21.16
N LEU A 368 12.18 -21.24 20.57
CA LEU A 368 12.27 -19.82 20.91
C LEU A 368 11.05 -19.37 21.71
N THR A 369 11.23 -18.33 22.52
CA THR A 369 10.10 -17.55 23.06
C THR A 369 10.02 -16.23 22.32
N THR A 370 8.82 -15.75 21.99
CA THR A 370 8.64 -14.43 21.37
C THR A 370 7.96 -13.43 22.29
N VAL A 371 8.36 -12.17 22.16
CA VAL A 371 7.69 -11.03 22.79
C VAL A 371 7.06 -10.11 21.75
N THR A 372 5.82 -9.70 21.97
CA THR A 372 5.05 -8.87 21.02
C THR A 372 4.25 -7.77 21.70
N TYR A 373 4.21 -6.59 21.09
CA TYR A 373 3.44 -5.44 21.56
C TYR A 373 1.99 -5.42 21.05
N SER A 374 1.65 -6.22 20.03
CA SER A 374 0.35 -6.09 19.34
C SER A 374 -0.10 -7.39 18.70
N LEU A 375 -0.56 -8.30 19.54
CA LEU A 375 -1.22 -9.52 19.15
C LEU A 375 -2.73 -9.47 19.46
N SER A 376 -3.56 -10.05 18.60
CA SER A 376 -4.96 -10.32 18.93
C SER A 376 -5.01 -11.44 19.97
N LYS A 377 -5.95 -11.39 20.92
CA LYS A 377 -6.09 -12.45 21.95
C LYS A 377 -6.25 -13.85 21.33
N ILE A 378 -6.95 -13.92 20.19
CA ILE A 378 -7.17 -15.16 19.44
C ILE A 378 -5.85 -15.72 18.92
N ASN A 379 -5.02 -14.89 18.28
CA ASN A 379 -3.73 -15.36 17.74
C ASN A 379 -2.73 -15.71 18.85
N GLU A 380 -2.86 -15.11 20.04
CA GLU A 380 -2.05 -15.46 21.22
C GLU A 380 -2.37 -16.85 21.74
N ILE A 381 -3.66 -17.21 21.81
CA ILE A 381 -4.12 -18.54 22.25
C ILE A 381 -3.70 -19.63 21.26
N ILE A 382 -3.72 -19.32 19.97
CA ILE A 382 -3.48 -20.31 18.91
C ILE A 382 -2.01 -20.33 18.46
N ALA A 383 -1.12 -19.51 19.05
CA ALA A 383 0.28 -19.47 18.62
C ALA A 383 0.97 -20.82 18.91
N PRO A 384 1.66 -21.45 17.93
CA PRO A 384 2.39 -22.70 18.14
C PRO A 384 3.71 -22.51 18.92
N MET A 385 4.07 -21.26 19.21
CA MET A 385 5.25 -20.88 19.97
C MET A 385 4.84 -20.08 21.20
N LYS A 386 5.59 -20.23 22.31
CA LYS A 386 5.40 -19.47 23.53
C LYS A 386 5.48 -17.97 23.23
N THR A 387 4.33 -17.32 23.28
CA THR A 387 4.17 -15.91 22.91
C THR A 387 3.79 -15.10 24.13
N ILE A 388 4.56 -14.04 24.38
CA ILE A 388 4.44 -13.24 25.57
C ILE A 388 4.11 -11.79 25.19
N ARG A 389 3.00 -11.28 25.72
CA ARG A 389 2.56 -9.92 25.45
C ARG A 389 3.31 -8.90 26.29
N LEU A 390 3.81 -7.86 25.63
CA LEU A 390 4.42 -6.70 26.27
C LEU A 390 3.37 -5.62 26.59
N THR A 391 3.62 -4.88 27.67
CA THR A 391 2.70 -3.94 28.28
C THR A 391 2.93 -2.48 27.86
N ARG A 392 4.03 -2.21 27.14
CA ARG A 392 4.49 -0.87 26.74
C ARG A 392 4.93 0.01 27.91
N ASP A 393 5.11 -0.61 29.08
CA ASP A 393 5.82 -0.03 30.21
C ASP A 393 7.25 -0.55 30.18
N ARG A 394 8.22 0.36 30.10
CA ARG A 394 9.62 -0.01 29.89
C ARG A 394 10.16 -0.91 30.98
N GLU A 395 9.93 -0.57 32.25
CA GLU A 395 10.49 -1.30 33.39
C GLU A 395 9.85 -2.69 33.52
N ARG A 396 8.52 -2.77 33.35
CA ARG A 396 7.82 -4.05 33.35
C ARG A 396 8.27 -4.94 32.19
N ASP A 397 8.35 -4.39 30.98
CA ASP A 397 8.77 -5.13 29.79
C ASP A 397 10.25 -5.57 29.92
N ARG A 398 11.11 -4.73 30.50
CA ARG A 398 12.51 -5.06 30.83
C ARG A 398 12.60 -6.27 31.75
N ASN A 399 11.93 -6.23 32.89
CA ASN A 399 11.97 -7.30 33.89
C ASN A 399 11.42 -8.61 33.33
N GLN A 400 10.38 -8.53 32.50
CA GLN A 400 9.78 -9.68 31.85
C GLN A 400 10.71 -10.31 30.79
N MET A 401 11.34 -9.49 29.94
CA MET A 401 12.31 -9.98 28.96
C MET A 401 13.56 -10.54 29.63
N ASP A 402 14.05 -9.91 30.71
CA ASP A 402 15.19 -10.39 31.51
C ASP A 402 14.91 -11.78 32.09
N LYS A 403 13.72 -11.97 32.69
CA LYS A 403 13.26 -13.28 33.17
C LYS A 403 13.22 -14.32 32.06
N LEU A 404 12.67 -13.99 30.88
CA LEU A 404 12.61 -14.93 29.76
C LEU A 404 14.01 -15.32 29.24
N LEU A 405 14.93 -14.36 29.16
CA LEU A 405 16.32 -14.63 28.77
C LEU A 405 17.07 -15.52 29.76
N SER A 406 16.68 -15.53 31.04
CA SER A 406 17.23 -16.51 32.00
C SER A 406 16.68 -17.93 31.83
N GLN A 407 15.58 -18.10 31.07
CA GLN A 407 14.94 -19.39 30.81
C GLN A 407 15.36 -20.00 29.46
N GLY A 408 15.74 -19.17 28.48
CA GLY A 408 16.16 -19.64 27.16
C GLY A 408 16.25 -18.51 26.13
N ASP A 409 16.39 -18.90 24.86
CA ASP A 409 16.52 -17.98 23.73
C ASP A 409 15.23 -17.19 23.48
N LEU A 410 15.38 -15.91 23.14
CA LEU A 410 14.28 -14.97 22.94
C LEU A 410 14.35 -14.33 21.55
N VAL A 411 13.22 -14.14 20.90
CA VAL A 411 13.09 -13.36 19.66
C VAL A 411 12.22 -12.12 19.88
N VAL A 412 12.70 -10.97 19.40
CA VAL A 412 12.02 -9.68 19.53
C VAL A 412 12.03 -8.91 18.20
N CYS A 413 10.92 -8.23 17.92
CA CYS A 413 10.77 -7.29 16.82
C CYS A 413 10.75 -5.85 17.36
N PRO A 414 11.90 -5.16 17.49
CA PRO A 414 11.99 -3.87 18.17
C PRO A 414 11.30 -2.69 17.44
N GLU A 415 10.86 -2.87 16.19
CA GLU A 415 9.99 -1.90 15.49
C GLU A 415 8.63 -1.71 16.19
N GLY A 416 8.15 -2.75 16.87
CA GLY A 416 6.88 -2.75 17.61
C GLY A 416 5.61 -2.65 16.75
N THR A 417 5.76 -2.68 15.42
CA THR A 417 4.71 -2.77 14.41
C THR A 417 5.33 -3.24 13.10
N THR A 418 4.53 -3.81 12.21
CA THR A 418 5.02 -4.29 10.92
C THR A 418 5.32 -3.14 9.95
N CYS A 419 6.29 -3.30 9.06
CA CYS A 419 6.54 -2.43 7.93
C CYS A 419 6.65 -3.32 6.69
N ARG A 420 5.87 -3.06 5.64
CA ARG A 420 5.85 -3.91 4.44
C ARG A 420 6.70 -3.36 3.28
N GLU A 421 6.85 -2.04 3.23
CA GLU A 421 7.68 -1.34 2.24
C GLU A 421 9.18 -1.48 2.59
N PRO A 422 10.14 -1.26 1.66
CA PRO A 422 11.57 -1.52 1.83
C PRO A 422 12.28 -0.49 2.75
N PHE A 423 11.72 -0.32 3.94
CA PHE A 423 12.15 0.55 5.01
C PHE A 423 12.16 -0.22 6.33
N LEU A 424 13.00 0.24 7.26
CA LEU A 424 13.00 -0.22 8.64
C LEU A 424 12.55 0.92 9.55
N LEU A 425 11.60 0.65 10.44
CA LEU A 425 11.23 1.60 11.48
C LEU A 425 12.31 1.66 12.56
N ARG A 426 12.29 2.74 13.34
CA ARG A 426 13.23 2.94 14.44
C ARG A 426 13.11 1.80 15.44
N PHE A 427 14.23 1.18 15.77
CA PHE A 427 14.27 0.12 16.76
C PHE A 427 14.20 0.68 18.18
N SER A 428 13.32 0.11 19.01
CA SER A 428 13.33 0.36 20.45
C SER A 428 14.63 -0.15 21.07
N PRO A 429 15.36 0.65 21.87
CA PRO A 429 16.66 0.26 22.43
C PRO A 429 16.58 -0.68 23.64
N LEU A 430 15.37 -1.10 24.06
CA LEU A 430 15.17 -1.93 25.25
C LEU A 430 15.93 -3.27 25.16
N PHE A 431 16.04 -3.86 23.98
CA PHE A 431 16.72 -5.15 23.83
C PHE A 431 18.24 -5.04 24.09
N ALA A 432 18.83 -3.89 23.75
CA ALA A 432 20.28 -3.68 23.80
C ALA A 432 20.85 -3.65 25.23
N GLU A 433 20.03 -3.29 26.23
CA GLU A 433 20.46 -3.25 27.65
C GLU A 433 20.32 -4.60 28.37
N LEU A 434 19.70 -5.60 27.73
CA LEU A 434 19.38 -6.88 28.38
C LEU A 434 20.53 -7.89 28.30
N THR A 435 21.17 -8.05 27.15
CA THR A 435 22.21 -9.06 26.92
C THR A 435 23.21 -8.57 25.88
N ASP A 436 24.43 -9.11 25.94
CA ASP A 436 25.45 -8.91 24.90
C ASP A 436 25.43 -10.04 23.86
N ASP A 437 24.68 -11.13 24.09
CA ASP A 437 24.46 -12.17 23.09
C ASP A 437 23.29 -11.82 22.16
N ILE A 438 23.56 -10.91 21.22
CA ILE A 438 22.59 -10.39 20.26
C ILE A 438 22.89 -10.92 18.86
N VAL A 439 21.91 -11.53 18.22
CA VAL A 439 21.97 -11.99 16.82
C VAL A 439 20.92 -11.25 15.98
N PRO A 440 21.34 -10.37 15.06
CA PRO A 440 20.43 -9.73 14.12
C PRO A 440 19.86 -10.73 13.11
N VAL A 441 18.58 -10.61 12.79
CA VAL A 441 17.92 -11.45 11.79
C VAL A 441 17.16 -10.56 10.80
N ALA A 442 17.58 -10.63 9.55
CA ALA A 442 16.98 -9.88 8.46
C ALA A 442 15.89 -10.70 7.77
N ILE A 443 14.69 -10.14 7.66
CA ILE A 443 13.49 -10.78 7.15
C ILE A 443 12.89 -9.97 6.01
N ASP A 444 12.70 -10.61 4.86
CA ASP A 444 11.90 -10.09 3.75
C ASP A 444 10.72 -11.01 3.44
N VAL A 445 9.59 -10.42 3.11
CA VAL A 445 8.35 -11.15 2.83
C VAL A 445 7.71 -10.58 1.57
N GLN A 446 7.51 -11.46 0.59
CA GLN A 446 6.86 -11.11 -0.66
C GLN A 446 5.52 -11.83 -0.74
N ALA A 447 4.49 -11.06 -1.11
CA ALA A 447 3.13 -11.54 -1.27
C ALA A 447 2.50 -10.93 -2.51
N ASP A 448 1.98 -11.78 -3.38
CA ASP A 448 1.46 -11.36 -4.68
C ASP A 448 -0.02 -10.98 -4.66
N MET A 449 -0.80 -11.64 -3.79
CA MET A 449 -2.25 -11.47 -3.76
C MET A 449 -2.71 -10.69 -2.53
N PHE A 450 -2.25 -11.10 -1.34
CA PHE A 450 -2.72 -10.57 -0.07
C PHE A 450 -1.59 -10.20 0.88
N TYR A 451 -1.63 -8.98 1.41
CA TYR A 451 -0.83 -8.61 2.57
C TYR A 451 -1.35 -9.29 3.84
N GLY A 452 -0.45 -10.01 4.52
CA GLY A 452 -0.71 -10.65 5.81
C GLY A 452 -0.80 -9.71 7.00
N THR A 453 -0.93 -8.39 6.80
CA THR A 453 -1.01 -7.40 7.87
C THR A 453 -1.99 -6.29 7.53
N THR A 454 -2.54 -5.63 8.54
CA THR A 454 -3.32 -4.38 8.37
C THR A 454 -3.25 -3.53 9.64
N ALA A 455 -3.34 -2.21 9.50
CA ALA A 455 -3.42 -1.29 10.63
C ALA A 455 -4.87 -1.08 11.10
N SER A 456 -5.82 -1.01 10.15
CA SER A 456 -7.23 -0.67 10.39
C SER A 456 -8.19 -1.88 10.39
N GLY A 457 -7.80 -3.01 9.79
CA GLY A 457 -8.61 -4.22 9.75
C GLY A 457 -8.45 -5.15 10.97
N PHE A 458 -9.15 -6.28 10.94
CA PHE A 458 -9.10 -7.27 12.01
C PHE A 458 -7.78 -8.07 12.00
N LYS A 459 -6.95 -7.88 13.03
CA LYS A 459 -5.62 -8.51 13.14
C LYS A 459 -5.64 -10.04 13.25
N PHE A 460 -6.74 -10.64 13.71
CA PHE A 460 -6.83 -12.10 13.75
C PHE A 460 -6.83 -12.73 12.34
N LEU A 461 -7.19 -11.98 11.31
CA LEU A 461 -7.16 -12.43 9.92
C LEU A 461 -5.75 -12.38 9.31
N ASP A 462 -4.75 -11.83 10.00
CA ASP A 462 -3.38 -11.66 9.49
C ASP A 462 -2.76 -12.98 8.97
N PRO A 463 -2.76 -14.09 9.75
CA PRO A 463 -2.24 -15.37 9.27
C PRO A 463 -3.06 -15.94 8.10
N ILE A 464 -4.39 -15.73 8.11
CA ILE A 464 -5.28 -16.23 7.06
C ILE A 464 -4.91 -15.58 5.72
N PHE A 465 -4.83 -14.25 5.68
CA PHE A 465 -4.46 -13.54 4.45
C PHE A 465 -3.04 -13.89 3.99
N HIS A 466 -2.09 -14.10 4.90
CA HIS A 466 -0.75 -14.55 4.51
C HIS A 466 -0.80 -15.92 3.81
N PHE A 467 -1.42 -16.92 4.45
CA PHE A 467 -1.48 -18.29 3.94
C PHE A 467 -2.49 -18.50 2.81
N LEU A 468 -3.38 -17.53 2.53
CA LEU A 468 -4.23 -17.51 1.34
C LEU A 468 -3.47 -17.19 0.05
N ASN A 469 -2.25 -16.67 0.12
CA ASN A 469 -1.48 -16.38 -1.09
C ASN A 469 -1.16 -17.67 -1.87
N PRO A 470 -1.11 -17.64 -3.22
CA PRO A 470 -0.62 -18.77 -3.99
C PRO A 470 0.80 -19.18 -3.58
N ASN A 471 1.74 -18.24 -3.66
CA ASN A 471 3.15 -18.49 -3.35
C ASN A 471 3.71 -17.45 -2.38
N PRO A 472 3.38 -17.50 -1.07
CA PRO A 472 4.00 -16.60 -0.10
C PRO A 472 5.51 -16.91 0.00
N VAL A 473 6.35 -15.89 -0.14
CA VAL A 473 7.81 -16.02 -0.08
C VAL A 473 8.33 -15.40 1.20
N TYR A 474 9.11 -16.17 1.97
CA TYR A 474 9.78 -15.76 3.19
C TYR A 474 11.28 -15.92 3.04
N THR A 475 12.02 -14.81 3.14
CA THR A 475 13.48 -14.82 3.12
C THR A 475 14.01 -14.42 4.49
N ILE A 476 14.85 -15.28 5.08
CA ILE A 476 15.40 -15.13 6.42
C ILE A 476 16.92 -15.18 6.30
N ARG A 477 17.59 -14.18 6.83
CA ARG A 477 19.05 -14.10 6.90
C ARG A 477 19.46 -13.88 8.34
N ILE A 478 19.96 -14.94 8.98
CA ILE A 478 20.55 -14.86 10.31
C ILE A 478 21.96 -14.29 10.15
N LEU A 479 22.17 -13.08 10.66
CA LEU A 479 23.42 -12.36 10.53
C LEU A 479 24.42 -12.81 11.61
N GLU A 480 25.64 -12.32 11.50
CA GLU A 480 26.67 -12.57 12.50
C GLU A 480 26.28 -11.97 13.86
N LYS A 481 26.60 -12.70 14.94
CA LYS A 481 26.43 -12.23 16.30
C LYS A 481 27.24 -10.95 16.52
N LEU A 482 26.69 -9.99 17.26
CA LEU A 482 27.41 -8.77 17.61
C LEU A 482 28.71 -9.10 18.37
N GLN A 483 29.80 -8.41 18.01
CA GLN A 483 31.05 -8.50 18.75
C GLN A 483 30.90 -7.83 20.12
N ALA A 484 31.68 -8.26 21.11
CA ALA A 484 31.60 -7.71 22.46
C ALA A 484 31.86 -6.19 22.50
N SER A 485 32.71 -5.67 21.62
CA SER A 485 32.95 -4.22 21.46
C SER A 485 31.74 -3.44 20.96
N ASP A 486 30.77 -4.11 20.35
CA ASP A 486 29.57 -3.53 19.76
C ASP A 486 28.34 -3.58 20.69
N THR A 487 28.52 -4.03 21.93
CA THR A 487 27.42 -4.19 22.90
C THR A 487 27.50 -3.19 24.05
N CYS A 488 26.42 -3.13 24.84
CA CYS A 488 26.32 -2.18 25.94
C CYS A 488 27.21 -2.53 27.14
N LYS A 489 27.22 -3.78 27.60
CA LYS A 489 27.89 -4.11 28.88
C LYS A 489 29.39 -4.29 28.68
N PHE A 490 29.79 -5.03 27.66
CA PHE A 490 31.22 -5.26 27.37
C PHE A 490 31.85 -4.12 26.57
N GLY A 491 31.17 -3.62 25.54
CA GLY A 491 31.69 -2.58 24.64
C GLY A 491 31.51 -1.15 25.13
N GLY A 492 30.73 -0.94 26.21
CA GLY A 492 30.44 0.39 26.75
C GLY A 492 29.59 1.28 25.83
N LYS A 493 29.02 0.74 24.75
CA LYS A 493 28.16 1.50 23.83
C LYS A 493 26.84 1.86 24.49
N SER A 494 26.29 3.01 24.14
CA SER A 494 24.94 3.35 24.57
C SER A 494 23.91 2.41 23.93
N ARG A 495 22.80 2.17 24.64
CA ARG A 495 21.67 1.36 24.11
C ARG A 495 21.12 1.86 22.77
N PHE A 496 21.26 3.15 22.49
CA PHE A 496 20.82 3.75 21.24
C PHE A 496 21.78 3.44 20.09
N GLU A 497 23.10 3.48 20.35
CA GLU A 497 24.11 3.11 19.36
C GLU A 497 23.99 1.64 18.96
N VAL A 498 23.79 0.74 19.93
CA VAL A 498 23.57 -0.68 19.65
C VAL A 498 22.28 -0.89 18.84
N ALA A 499 21.19 -0.21 19.21
CA ALA A 499 19.93 -0.34 18.47
C ALA A 499 20.05 0.16 17.02
N ASN A 500 20.72 1.29 16.81
CA ASN A 500 20.97 1.85 15.48
C ASN A 500 21.93 0.98 14.66
N LEU A 501 22.94 0.38 15.30
CA LEU A 501 23.86 -0.57 14.66
C LEU A 501 23.09 -1.78 14.14
N VAL A 502 22.28 -2.42 14.98
CA VAL A 502 21.48 -3.59 14.58
C VAL A 502 20.48 -3.23 13.47
N GLN A 503 19.81 -2.06 13.57
CA GLN A 503 18.93 -1.57 12.51
C GLN A 503 19.69 -1.41 11.18
N ASN A 504 20.89 -0.83 11.20
CA ASN A 504 21.71 -0.62 10.02
C ASN A 504 22.24 -1.92 9.41
N GLU A 505 22.66 -2.90 10.21
CA GLU A 505 23.11 -4.20 9.71
C GLU A 505 21.99 -4.96 9.01
N ILE A 506 20.78 -4.96 9.59
CA ILE A 506 19.59 -5.53 8.94
C ILE A 506 19.22 -4.74 7.67
N GLY A 507 19.31 -3.40 7.72
CA GLY A 507 19.05 -2.54 6.57
C GLY A 507 19.98 -2.83 5.39
N LYS A 508 21.29 -2.92 5.65
CA LYS A 508 22.30 -3.31 4.65
C LYS A 508 22.04 -4.70 4.08
N ALA A 509 21.75 -5.67 4.95
CA ALA A 509 21.52 -7.05 4.52
C ALA A 509 20.29 -7.21 3.61
N LEU A 510 19.29 -6.34 3.74
CA LEU A 510 18.06 -6.33 2.93
C LEU A 510 18.08 -5.31 1.78
N GLY A 511 19.02 -4.36 1.78
CA GLY A 511 18.97 -3.19 0.89
C GLY A 511 17.85 -2.20 1.25
N PHE A 512 17.41 -2.19 2.50
CA PHE A 512 16.32 -1.34 2.98
C PHE A 512 16.84 -0.05 3.62
N LYS A 513 16.02 1.00 3.52
CA LYS A 513 16.34 2.30 4.11
C LYS A 513 15.91 2.37 5.58
N CYS A 514 16.84 2.66 6.48
CA CYS A 514 16.53 2.91 7.89
C CYS A 514 15.81 4.26 8.05
N THR A 515 14.81 4.30 8.93
CA THR A 515 14.06 5.52 9.24
C THR A 515 14.08 5.80 10.74
N SER A 516 13.81 7.05 11.12
CA SER A 516 13.54 7.45 12.50
C SER A 516 12.06 7.33 12.88
N LEU A 517 11.21 6.91 11.94
CA LEU A 517 9.77 6.77 12.12
C LEU A 517 9.46 5.64 13.10
N THR A 518 8.46 5.87 13.94
CA THR A 518 8.04 4.96 14.99
C THR A 518 6.69 4.34 14.66
N ARG A 519 6.31 3.36 15.48
CA ARG A 519 4.94 2.84 15.52
C ARG A 519 3.90 3.97 15.61
N LYS A 520 4.10 4.96 16.48
CA LYS A 520 3.13 6.04 16.70
C LYS A 520 2.89 6.81 15.39
N ASP A 521 3.96 7.10 14.67
CA ASP A 521 3.88 7.79 13.38
C ASP A 521 3.10 6.96 12.36
N LYS A 522 3.35 5.64 12.28
CA LYS A 522 2.58 4.73 11.42
C LYS A 522 1.08 4.77 11.70
N TYR A 523 0.68 4.59 12.96
CA TYR A 523 -0.76 4.53 13.30
C TYR A 523 -1.43 5.90 13.16
N MET A 524 -0.72 7.00 13.43
CA MET A 524 -1.25 8.34 13.21
C MET A 524 -1.50 8.60 11.72
N ILE A 525 -0.60 8.17 10.84
CA ILE A 525 -0.76 8.32 9.40
C ILE A 525 -1.87 7.41 8.85
N LEU A 526 -1.90 6.13 9.25
CA LEU A 526 -2.81 5.14 8.64
C LEU A 526 -4.20 5.08 9.27
N ALA A 527 -4.28 5.22 10.59
CA ALA A 527 -5.51 5.03 11.35
C ALA A 527 -5.91 6.29 12.15
N GLY A 528 -5.07 7.33 12.16
CA GLY A 528 -5.22 8.57 12.95
C GLY A 528 -5.53 8.34 14.42
N ASN A 529 -4.86 7.33 14.99
CA ASN A 529 -4.73 7.09 16.43
C ASN A 529 -3.26 6.73 16.73
N ASP A 530 -2.88 6.65 18.00
CA ASP A 530 -1.51 6.31 18.41
C ASP A 530 -1.26 4.79 18.50
N GLY A 531 -2.23 3.97 18.10
CA GLY A 531 -2.19 2.52 18.23
C GLY A 531 -2.36 2.02 19.68
N SER A 532 -2.76 2.88 20.62
CA SER A 532 -3.29 2.45 21.91
C SER A 532 -4.72 1.93 21.71
N MET A 533 -5.02 0.75 22.28
CA MET A 533 -6.41 0.29 22.34
C MET A 533 -7.07 1.16 23.41
N LYS A 534 -7.82 2.18 23.03
CA LYS A 534 -8.88 2.67 23.93
C LYS A 534 -9.84 1.50 24.05
N GLU A 535 -10.01 0.96 25.26
CA GLU A 535 -11.14 0.09 25.54
C GLU A 535 -12.40 0.85 25.14
N SER A 536 -13.00 0.46 24.02
CA SER A 536 -14.38 0.86 23.72
C SER A 536 -15.23 0.22 24.80
N ARG A 537 -15.71 1.03 25.74
CA ARG A 537 -16.85 0.66 26.58
C ARG A 537 -18.07 0.38 25.72
#